data_AF-A0A399QKH2-F1
#
_entry.id   AF-A0A399QKH2-F1
#
_cell.length_a   1.000
_cell.length_b   1.000
_cell.length_c   1.000
_cell.angle_alpha   90.00
_cell.angle_beta   90.00
_cell.angle_gamma   90.00
#
_symmetry.space_group_name_H-M   'P 1'
#
loop_
_entity.id
_entity.type
_entity.pdbx_description
1 polymer ?
#
loop_
_entity_poly.entity_id
_entity_poly.type
_entity_poly.pdbx_seq_one_letter_code
_entity_poly.pdbx_strand_id
1 'polypeptide(L)' 'MHLDEVRKRATLTVDETSAVMGTARASTYAAISRGEIPSLRIGRRLVVPVPALLALLGESAQHEA' A
#
# COMPACT_ATOMS: atom_id res chain seq x y z
N MET A 1 -3.65 12.16 -1.95
CA MET A 1 -2.20 11.97 -1.71
C MET A 1 -1.50 12.06 -3.06
N HIS A 2 -0.29 12.62 -3.12
CA HIS A 2 0.53 12.59 -4.33
C HIS A 2 1.44 11.34 -4.32
N LEU A 3 1.70 10.75 -5.49
CA LEU A 3 2.47 9.52 -5.63
C LEU A 3 3.94 9.69 -5.17
N ASP A 4 4.54 10.85 -5.38
CA ASP A 4 5.92 11.15 -4.97
C ASP A 4 6.11 11.08 -3.45
N GLU A 5 5.10 11.49 -2.68
CA GLU A 5 5.11 11.39 -1.22
C GLU A 5 4.94 9.94 -0.75
N VAL A 6 4.20 9.12 -1.51
CA VAL A 6 4.04 7.69 -1.20
C VAL A 6 5.38 6.98 -1.37
N ARG A 7 6.11 7.25 -2.46
CA ARG A 7 7.42 6.63 -2.76
C ARG A 7 8.47 6.85 -1.68
N LYS A 8 8.39 7.94 -0.92
CA LYS A 8 9.34 8.27 0.17
C LYS A 8 9.01 7.58 1.50
N ARG A 9 7.91 6.83 1.59
CA ARG A 9 7.45 6.18 2.82
C ARG A 9 7.74 4.68 2.80
N ALA A 10 7.98 4.10 3.97
CA ALA A 10 8.14 2.65 4.10
C ALA A 10 6.77 1.92 4.11
N THR A 11 5.77 2.52 4.77
CA THR A 11 4.45 1.91 4.95
C THR A 11 3.33 2.95 4.93
N LEU A 12 2.15 2.51 4.49
CA LEU A 12 0.89 3.23 4.57
C LEU A 12 -0.07 2.54 5.55
N THR A 13 -0.98 3.32 6.13
CA THR A 13 -2.18 2.79 6.77
C THR A 13 -3.17 2.27 5.70
N VAL A 14 -4.19 1.54 6.14
CA VAL A 14 -5.27 1.08 5.24
C VAL A 14 -5.98 2.27 4.59
N ASP A 15 -6.13 3.39 5.30
CA ASP A 15 -6.79 4.60 4.82
C ASP A 15 -6.01 5.27 3.71
N GLU A 16 -4.72 5.46 3.94
CA GLU A 16 -3.81 6.03 2.96
C GLU A 16 -3.74 5.13 1.73
N THR A 17 -3.72 3.81 1.92
CA THR A 17 -3.80 2.84 0.82
C THR A 17 -5.11 2.98 0.05
N SER A 18 -6.24 3.11 0.73
CA SER A 18 -7.55 3.28 0.10
C SER A 18 -7.60 4.55 -0.77
N ALA A 19 -7.01 5.64 -0.27
CA ALA A 19 -6.91 6.90 -0.99
C ALA A 19 -5.98 6.82 -2.21
N VAL A 20 -4.87 6.08 -2.11
CA VAL A 20 -3.93 5.85 -3.22
C VAL A 20 -4.54 4.96 -4.29
N MET A 21 -5.25 3.89 -3.89
CA MET A 21 -5.87 2.94 -4.82
C MET A 21 -7.21 3.43 -5.41
N GLY A 22 -7.76 4.54 -4.92
CA GLY A 22 -9.08 5.02 -5.33
C GLY A 22 -10.22 4.08 -4.93
N THR A 23 -10.07 3.34 -3.84
CA THR A 23 -11.07 2.37 -3.34
C THR A 23 -11.68 2.82 -2.03
N ALA A 24 -12.90 2.36 -1.73
CA ALA A 24 -13.49 2.58 -0.43
C ALA A 24 -12.73 1.79 0.65
N ARG A 25 -12.62 2.37 1.85
CA ARG A 25 -11.93 1.79 3.01
C ARG A 25 -12.34 0.34 3.29
N ALA A 26 -13.64 0.05 3.22
CA ALA A 26 -14.17 -1.31 3.39
C ALA A 26 -13.68 -2.28 2.30
N SER A 27 -13.65 -1.85 1.04
CA SER A 27 -13.11 -2.63 -0.07
C SER A 27 -11.62 -2.89 0.10
N THR A 28 -10.85 -1.91 0.59
CA THR A 28 -9.42 -2.07 0.89
C THR A 28 -9.20 -3.09 2.00
N TYR A 29 -9.95 -3.03 3.10
CA TYR A 29 -9.89 -4.05 4.16
C TYR A 29 -10.23 -5.44 3.63
N ALA A 30 -11.27 -5.56 2.80
CA ALA A 30 -11.67 -6.83 2.21
C ALA A 30 -10.59 -7.39 1.28
N ALA A 31 -9.99 -6.55 0.44
CA ALA A 31 -8.88 -6.94 -0.44
C ALA A 31 -7.64 -7.37 0.34
N ILE A 32 -7.30 -6.67 1.44
CA ILE A 32 -6.23 -7.10 2.37
C ILE A 32 -6.57 -8.45 2.99
N SER A 33 -7.81 -8.65 3.44
CA SER A 33 -8.25 -9.92 4.03
C SER A 33 -8.22 -11.08 3.03
N ARG A 34 -8.42 -10.81 1.73
CA ARG A 34 -8.29 -11.79 0.65
C ARG A 34 -6.86 -12.00 0.17
N GLY A 35 -5.90 -11.19 0.63
CA GLY A 35 -4.49 -11.24 0.21
C GLY A 35 -4.21 -10.57 -1.14
N GLU A 36 -5.16 -9.81 -1.69
CA GLU A 36 -4.99 -9.08 -2.96
C GLU A 36 -4.12 -7.82 -2.78
N ILE A 37 -4.19 -7.19 -1.60
CA ILE A 37 -3.34 -6.06 -1.22
C ILE A 37 -2.32 -6.55 -0.20
N PRO A 38 -1.01 -6.33 -0.41
CA PRO A 38 0.01 -6.76 0.54
C PRO A 38 -0.14 -6.03 1.87
N SER A 39 0.03 -6.74 2.98
CA SER A 39 -0.03 -6.12 4.31
C SER A 39 0.92 -6.77 5.30
N LEU A 40 1.34 -5.99 6.30
CA LEU A 40 2.15 -6.42 7.43
C LEU A 40 1.37 -6.14 8.72
N ARG A 41 1.37 -7.12 9.62
CA ARG A 41 0.84 -6.95 10.97
C ARG A 41 2.00 -6.83 11.95
N ILE A 42 2.17 -5.64 12.51
CA ILE A 42 3.23 -5.33 13.47
C ILE A 42 2.55 -5.02 14.81
N GLY A 43 2.53 -6.02 15.70
CA GLY A 43 1.74 -5.97 16.92
C GLY A 43 0.25 -5.75 16.62
N ARG A 44 -0.29 -4.63 17.11
CA ARG A 44 -1.70 -4.24 16.89
C ARG A 44 -1.94 -3.45 15.60
N ARG A 45 -0.88 -3.08 14.87
CA ARG A 45 -0.99 -2.24 13.66
C ARG A 45 -1.03 -3.10 12.41
N LEU A 46 -1.97 -2.78 11.53
CA LEU A 46 -2.02 -3.29 10.16
C LEU A 46 -1.55 -2.18 9.23
N VAL A 47 -0.49 -2.44 8.48
CA VAL A 47 0.09 -1.48 7.54
C VAL A 47 0.34 -2.14 6.20
N VAL A 48 0.40 -1.33 5.14
CA VAL A 48 0.68 -1.76 3.77
C VAL A 48 2.10 -1.31 3.43
N PRO A 49 3.04 -2.22 3.16
CA PRO A 49 4.39 -1.85 2.76
C PRO A 49 4.38 -1.20 1.38
N VAL A 50 4.93 0.02 1.28
CA VAL A 50 4.95 0.80 0.05
C VAL A 50 5.65 0.05 -1.09
N PRO A 51 6.85 -0.56 -0.91
CA PRO A 51 7.52 -1.24 -2.01
C PRO A 51 6.66 -2.35 -2.64
N ALA A 52 5.93 -3.11 -1.82
CA ALA A 52 5.05 -4.18 -2.33
C ALA A 52 3.78 -3.61 -2.98
N LEU A 53 3.23 -2.51 -2.45
CA LEU A 53 2.10 -1.83 -3.06
C LEU A 53 2.46 -1.24 -4.44
N LEU A 54 3.63 -0.61 -4.55
CA LEU A 54 4.13 -0.07 -5.82
C LEU A 54 4.40 -1.19 -6.83
N ALA A 55 5.01 -2.30 -6.40
CA ALA A 55 5.20 -3.48 -7.25
C ALA A 55 3.87 -4.07 -7.74
N LEU A 56 2.84 -4.13 -6.87
CA LEU A 56 1.49 -4.56 -7.25
C LEU A 56 0.87 -3.63 -8.30
N LEU A 57 1.13 -2.32 -8.23
CA LEU A 57 0.66 -1.32 -9.19
C LEU A 57 1.45 -1.34 -10.51
N GLY A 58 2.40 -2.27 -10.69
CA GLY A 58 3.23 -2.36 -11.88
C GLY A 58 4.39 -1.37 -11.91
N GLU A 59 4.65 -0.67 -10.80
CA GLU A 59 5.87 0.12 -10.67
C GLU A 59 7.06 -0.84 -10.54
N SER A 60 7.75 -1.03 -11.67
CA SER A 60 9.05 -1.67 -11.66
C SER A 60 9.96 -0.75 -10.87
N ALA A 61 10.58 -1.23 -9.77
CA ALA A 61 11.58 -0.47 -9.05
C ALA A 61 12.67 -0.07 -10.06
N GLN A 62 12.59 1.15 -10.58
CA GLN A 62 13.62 1.69 -11.44
C GLN A 62 14.81 1.91 -10.53
N HIS A 63 15.70 0.91 -10.57
CA HIS A 63 17.00 0.93 -9.94
C HIS A 63 17.76 2.09 -10.59
N GLU A 64 17.77 3.25 -9.96
CA GLU A 64 18.67 4.33 -10.33
C GLU A 64 19.99 4.02 -9.64
N ALA A 65 20.96 3.64 -10.49
CA ALA A 65 22.37 3.46 -10.17
C ALA A 65 23.05 4.80 -9.90
#